data_AF-A0A453DFN4-F1
#
_entry.id   AF-A0A453DFN4-F1
#
_cell.length_a   1.000
_cell.length_b   1.000
_cell.length_c   1.000
_cell.angle_alpha   90.00
_cell.angle_beta   90.00
_cell.angle_gamma   90.00
#
_symmetry.space_group_name_H-M   'P 1'
#
loop_
_entity.id
_entity.type
_entity.pdbx_description
1 polymer ?
#
loop_
_entity_poly.entity_id
_entity_poly.type
_entity_poly.pdbx_seq_one_letter_code
_entity_poly.pdbx_strand_id
1 'polypeptide(L)'
;HSAPAVEIPVTCYQILGVTEKAEKDEIVKSAIELRKSEIEDGYTEEVSTCRQALLLDVRDKLLFEQEYAGSTRAKVPPRSSLHIPWSWLPAALCVLQEVGEEKLVLDIGQAALRRADSKPYVHDVLLAMALAECSIAKASFEKSKVSLGFEALARAQYLLRKKPSLEKMPLLEQIEESLEELAPACTLEVLSLPRTPENSERRRGAIAALCELLGQGLDVESSCRVHDWPYFLGQAMDKLLATEIVELLSWDSLATTRKNKKSLESQSQRVVVDFDCFYRAMLAHLASGFSTRQTELISKAKTICECLVASENTDLKFEESFCSFLLGEESGATVFEKLQQLQSNGSSNSRNYGLAKKKDSSDKVTVNQSLELWLKEVALSRFADTRDCPPSLVCAILFLIIKSLTTFSVD
;
A
#
# COMPACT_ATOMS: atom_id res chain seq x y z
N HIS A 1 -44.83 -24.37 17.81
CA HIS A 1 -44.44 -23.53 16.66
C HIS A 1 -43.10 -24.02 16.14
N SER A 2 -42.97 -24.28 14.83
CA SER A 2 -41.66 -24.60 14.24
C SER A 2 -40.70 -23.46 14.54
N ALA A 3 -39.51 -23.75 15.08
CA ALA A 3 -38.47 -22.73 15.17
C ALA A 3 -38.20 -22.18 13.76
N PRO A 4 -37.97 -20.87 13.61
CA PRO A 4 -37.65 -20.29 12.32
C PRO A 4 -36.34 -20.94 11.82
N ALA A 5 -36.36 -21.41 10.58
CA ALA A 5 -35.25 -22.13 9.97
C ALA A 5 -34.65 -21.36 8.80
N VAL A 6 -33.41 -21.69 8.48
CA VAL A 6 -32.62 -21.13 7.39
C VAL A 6 -32.04 -22.27 6.55
N GLU A 7 -32.10 -22.09 5.24
CA GLU A 7 -31.41 -22.95 4.29
C GLU A 7 -30.11 -22.27 3.88
N ILE A 8 -28.99 -22.98 4.03
CA ILE A 8 -27.66 -22.51 3.63
C ILE A 8 -27.11 -23.37 2.48
N PRO A 9 -26.40 -22.78 1.50
CA PRO A 9 -25.94 -23.46 0.30
C PRO A 9 -24.64 -24.26 0.55
N VAL A 10 -24.71 -25.24 1.46
CA VAL A 10 -23.58 -26.12 1.81
C VAL A 10 -24.03 -27.57 1.86
N THR A 11 -23.10 -28.47 1.52
CA THR A 11 -23.28 -29.90 1.73
C THR A 11 -22.90 -30.28 3.17
N CYS A 12 -23.43 -31.40 3.66
CA CYS A 12 -23.00 -31.96 4.94
C CYS A 12 -21.51 -32.36 4.95
N TYR A 13 -20.96 -32.75 3.79
CA TYR A 13 -19.53 -33.07 3.62
C TYR A 13 -18.64 -31.85 3.86
N GLN A 14 -19.02 -30.68 3.34
CA GLN A 14 -18.31 -29.43 3.55
C GLN A 14 -18.32 -28.99 5.02
N ILE A 15 -19.44 -29.14 5.73
CA ILE A 15 -19.49 -28.86 7.18
C ILE A 15 -18.49 -29.74 7.94
N LEU A 16 -18.31 -30.99 7.55
CA LEU A 16 -17.34 -31.88 8.19
C LEU A 16 -15.93 -31.78 7.59
N GLY A 17 -15.66 -30.88 6.64
CA GLY A 17 -14.34 -30.73 6.03
C GLY A 17 -13.83 -32.00 5.33
N VAL A 18 -14.73 -32.87 4.86
CA VAL A 18 -14.40 -34.15 4.20
C VAL A 18 -14.88 -34.16 2.75
N THR A 19 -14.28 -35.02 1.93
CA THR A 19 -14.70 -35.16 0.53
C THR A 19 -16.00 -35.96 0.42
N GLU A 20 -16.76 -35.79 -0.67
CA GLU A 20 -17.96 -36.60 -0.96
C GLU A 20 -17.68 -38.10 -1.12
N LYS A 21 -16.39 -38.48 -1.26
CA LYS A 21 -15.93 -39.87 -1.34
C LYS A 21 -15.52 -40.45 0.02
N ALA A 22 -15.64 -39.67 1.10
CA ALA A 22 -15.20 -40.08 2.42
C ALA A 22 -15.94 -41.33 2.91
N GLU A 23 -15.20 -42.24 3.54
CA GLU A 23 -15.79 -43.44 4.14
C GLU A 23 -16.55 -43.11 5.43
N LYS A 24 -17.42 -44.01 5.86
CA LYS A 24 -18.23 -43.80 7.09
C LYS A 24 -17.35 -43.56 8.32
N ASP A 25 -16.23 -44.25 8.42
CA ASP A 25 -15.30 -44.09 9.53
C ASP A 25 -14.59 -42.72 9.50
N GLU A 26 -14.27 -42.20 8.31
CA GLU A 26 -13.70 -40.86 8.14
C GLU A 26 -14.70 -39.77 8.53
N ILE A 27 -15.98 -39.93 8.16
CA ILE A 27 -17.08 -39.02 8.55
C ILE A 27 -17.22 -38.98 10.07
N VAL A 28 -17.24 -40.15 10.73
CA VAL A 28 -17.34 -40.24 12.19
C VAL A 28 -16.11 -39.63 12.86
N LYS A 29 -14.92 -39.92 12.34
CA LYS A 29 -13.65 -39.38 12.85
C LYS A 29 -13.63 -37.85 12.77
N SER A 30 -13.93 -37.28 11.62
CA SER A 30 -13.95 -35.82 11.44
C SER A 30 -14.94 -35.14 12.38
N ALA A 31 -16.16 -35.67 12.50
CA ALA A 31 -17.16 -35.13 13.42
C ALA A 31 -16.70 -35.18 14.89
N ILE A 32 -15.93 -36.20 15.29
CA ILE A 32 -15.36 -36.31 16.64
C ILE A 32 -14.21 -35.31 16.83
N GLU A 33 -13.33 -35.16 15.84
CA GLU A 33 -12.20 -34.23 15.88
C GLU A 33 -12.69 -32.78 15.97
N LEU A 34 -13.64 -32.38 15.11
CA LEU A 34 -14.29 -31.07 15.20
C LEU A 34 -14.97 -30.87 16.55
N ARG A 35 -15.69 -31.86 17.08
CA ARG A 35 -16.31 -31.71 18.41
C ARG A 35 -15.30 -31.49 19.55
N LYS A 36 -14.04 -31.91 19.38
CA LYS A 36 -12.97 -31.73 20.36
C LYS A 36 -12.14 -30.47 20.12
N SER A 37 -12.22 -29.83 18.96
CA SER A 37 -11.49 -28.59 18.71
C SER A 37 -12.04 -27.47 19.60
N GLU A 38 -11.11 -26.67 20.08
CA GLU A 38 -11.41 -25.41 20.77
C GLU A 38 -11.87 -24.40 19.72
N ILE A 39 -12.89 -23.62 20.09
CA ILE A 39 -13.35 -22.49 19.27
C ILE A 39 -12.65 -21.23 19.76
N GLU A 40 -12.46 -20.27 18.87
CA GLU A 40 -11.87 -18.98 19.20
C GLU A 40 -12.68 -18.27 20.31
N ASP A 41 -11.98 -17.53 21.18
CA ASP A 41 -12.63 -16.73 22.21
C ASP A 41 -13.55 -15.66 21.60
N GLY A 42 -14.62 -15.34 22.31
CA GLY A 42 -15.56 -14.26 21.96
C GLY A 42 -16.91 -14.73 21.45
N TYR A 43 -17.04 -15.98 21.01
CA TYR A 43 -18.37 -16.55 20.71
C TYR A 43 -19.24 -16.61 21.96
N THR A 44 -20.55 -16.51 21.77
CA THR A 44 -21.51 -16.76 22.86
C THR A 44 -21.57 -18.25 23.23
N GLU A 45 -21.89 -18.55 24.49
CA GLU A 45 -22.03 -19.92 25.01
C GLU A 45 -23.03 -20.79 24.22
N GLU A 46 -24.04 -20.15 23.60
CA GLU A 46 -25.02 -20.82 22.75
C GLU A 46 -24.37 -21.47 21.52
N VAL A 47 -23.30 -20.86 20.98
CA VAL A 47 -22.58 -21.39 19.81
C VAL A 47 -21.96 -22.73 20.13
N SER A 48 -21.29 -22.88 21.28
CA SER A 48 -20.68 -24.14 21.71
C SER A 48 -21.70 -25.28 21.79
N THR A 49 -22.89 -24.99 22.33
CA THR A 49 -23.97 -25.98 22.43
C THR A 49 -24.55 -26.32 21.06
N CYS A 50 -24.86 -25.31 20.24
CA CYS A 50 -25.41 -25.50 18.89
C CYS A 50 -24.43 -26.22 17.97
N ARG A 51 -23.12 -25.98 18.12
CA ARG A 51 -22.03 -26.63 17.38
C ARG A 51 -22.01 -28.13 17.61
N GLN A 52 -22.16 -28.57 18.86
CA GLN A 52 -22.22 -29.99 19.19
C GLN A 52 -23.46 -30.66 18.59
N ALA A 53 -24.62 -29.99 18.65
CA ALA A 53 -25.85 -30.50 18.05
C ALA A 53 -25.77 -30.57 16.52
N LEU A 54 -25.23 -29.53 15.88
CA LEU A 54 -25.01 -29.46 14.43
C LEU A 54 -24.12 -30.60 13.95
N LEU A 55 -22.97 -30.82 14.59
CA LEU A 55 -22.02 -31.86 14.16
C LEU A 55 -22.61 -33.27 14.30
N LEU A 56 -23.44 -33.51 15.31
CA LEU A 56 -24.16 -34.79 15.46
C LEU A 56 -25.24 -34.94 14.37
N ASP A 57 -26.04 -33.91 14.12
CA ASP A 57 -27.09 -33.90 13.09
C ASP A 57 -26.53 -34.12 11.68
N VAL A 58 -25.47 -33.39 11.32
CA VAL A 58 -24.79 -33.50 10.02
C VAL A 58 -24.16 -34.88 9.83
N ARG A 59 -23.52 -35.42 10.88
CA ARG A 59 -22.99 -36.80 10.85
C ARG A 59 -24.12 -37.80 10.60
N ASP A 60 -25.22 -37.71 11.33
CA ASP A 60 -26.31 -38.67 11.23
C ASP A 60 -27.02 -38.59 9.87
N LYS A 61 -27.20 -37.37 9.33
CA LYS A 61 -27.65 -37.15 7.96
C LYS A 61 -26.76 -37.86 6.93
N LEU A 62 -25.44 -37.75 7.04
CA LEU A 62 -24.53 -38.45 6.13
C LEU A 62 -24.53 -39.97 6.30
N LEU A 63 -24.75 -40.48 7.51
CA LEU A 63 -24.71 -41.92 7.78
C LEU A 63 -26.02 -42.64 7.43
N PHE A 64 -27.15 -41.95 7.55
CA PHE A 64 -28.48 -42.58 7.53
C PHE A 64 -29.45 -41.97 6.52
N GLU A 65 -29.24 -40.74 6.05
CA GLU A 65 -30.15 -40.07 5.11
C GLU A 65 -29.56 -39.98 3.69
N GLN A 66 -30.09 -40.81 2.78
CA GLN A 66 -29.60 -40.87 1.40
C GLN A 66 -29.73 -39.55 0.63
N GLU A 67 -30.67 -38.68 1.01
CA GLU A 67 -30.80 -37.36 0.37
C GLU A 67 -29.57 -36.48 0.61
N TYR A 68 -29.01 -36.50 1.83
CA TYR A 68 -27.83 -35.71 2.18
C TYR A 68 -26.53 -36.38 1.76
N ALA A 69 -26.42 -37.71 1.90
CA ALA A 69 -25.22 -38.45 1.54
C ALA A 69 -25.04 -38.63 0.02
N GLY A 70 -26.12 -38.66 -0.75
CA GLY A 70 -26.08 -39.04 -2.16
C GLY A 70 -25.72 -40.51 -2.38
N SER A 71 -25.38 -40.87 -3.61
CA SER A 71 -24.96 -42.22 -3.97
C SER A 71 -24.04 -42.22 -5.19
N THR A 72 -22.78 -42.58 -4.98
CA THR A 72 -21.78 -42.75 -6.06
C THR A 72 -22.17 -43.86 -7.02
N ARG A 73 -22.76 -44.97 -6.52
CA ARG A 73 -23.23 -46.09 -7.33
C ARG A 73 -24.42 -45.71 -8.22
N ALA A 74 -25.36 -44.93 -7.69
CA ALA A 74 -26.54 -44.48 -8.42
C ALA A 74 -26.32 -43.15 -9.16
N LYS A 75 -25.12 -42.56 -9.09
CA LYS A 75 -24.77 -41.23 -9.63
C LYS A 75 -25.70 -40.11 -9.15
N VAL A 76 -26.17 -40.23 -7.91
CA VAL A 76 -27.00 -39.21 -7.26
C VAL A 76 -26.05 -38.31 -6.46
N PRO A 77 -25.96 -37.00 -6.75
CA PRO A 77 -25.13 -36.10 -5.97
C PRO A 77 -25.70 -35.90 -4.56
N PRO A 78 -24.87 -35.54 -3.56
CA PRO A 78 -25.36 -35.15 -2.25
C PRO A 78 -26.19 -33.86 -2.33
N ARG A 79 -27.08 -33.66 -1.36
CA ARG A 79 -27.87 -32.43 -1.26
C ARG A 79 -26.94 -31.22 -1.08
N SER A 80 -27.08 -30.24 -1.96
CA SER A 80 -26.27 -29.01 -2.00
C SER A 80 -26.75 -27.90 -1.06
N SER A 81 -27.71 -28.21 -0.20
CA SER A 81 -28.26 -27.28 0.79
C SER A 81 -28.52 -27.96 2.12
N LEU A 82 -28.29 -27.23 3.19
CA LEU A 82 -28.51 -27.70 4.55
C LEU A 82 -29.54 -26.81 5.23
N HIS A 83 -30.62 -27.44 5.73
CA HIS A 83 -31.69 -26.77 6.45
C HIS A 83 -31.48 -26.90 7.96
N ILE A 84 -31.29 -25.76 8.63
CA ILE A 84 -30.98 -25.69 10.07
C ILE A 84 -31.82 -24.62 10.77
N PRO A 85 -32.03 -24.72 12.09
CA PRO A 85 -32.54 -23.61 12.88
C PRO A 85 -31.64 -22.38 12.78
N TRP A 86 -32.21 -21.18 12.87
CA TRP A 86 -31.42 -19.95 12.88
C TRP A 86 -30.39 -19.89 14.01
N SER A 87 -30.69 -20.46 15.17
CA SER A 87 -29.75 -20.55 16.30
C SER A 87 -28.50 -21.37 15.98
N TRP A 88 -28.55 -22.27 14.99
CA TRP A 88 -27.40 -23.08 14.59
C TRP A 88 -26.54 -22.40 13.53
N LEU A 89 -27.01 -21.31 12.93
CA LEU A 89 -26.29 -20.65 11.86
C LEU A 89 -24.88 -20.19 12.28
N PRO A 90 -24.67 -19.52 13.43
CA PRO A 90 -23.31 -19.12 13.82
C PRO A 90 -22.39 -20.31 14.06
N ALA A 91 -22.93 -21.40 14.62
CA ALA A 91 -22.17 -22.64 14.78
C ALA A 91 -21.78 -23.26 13.44
N ALA A 92 -22.65 -23.22 12.43
CA ALA A 92 -22.32 -23.67 11.08
C ALA A 92 -21.23 -22.81 10.44
N LEU A 93 -21.30 -21.48 10.59
CA LEU A 93 -20.26 -20.57 10.10
C LEU A 93 -18.91 -20.78 10.80
N CYS A 94 -18.93 -20.98 12.11
CA CYS A 94 -17.74 -21.30 12.91
C CYS A 94 -17.06 -22.58 12.40
N VAL A 95 -17.82 -23.67 12.23
CA VAL A 95 -17.26 -24.93 11.71
C VAL A 95 -16.75 -24.79 10.28
N LEU A 96 -17.47 -24.08 9.41
CA LEU A 96 -17.01 -23.80 8.03
C LEU A 96 -15.69 -23.02 8.01
N GLN A 97 -15.51 -22.08 8.95
CA GLN A 97 -14.25 -21.35 9.09
C GLN A 97 -13.11 -22.28 9.54
N GLU A 98 -13.35 -23.19 10.48
CA GLU A 98 -12.34 -24.16 10.96
C GLU A 98 -11.87 -25.11 9.86
N VAL A 99 -12.76 -25.51 8.94
CA VAL A 99 -12.44 -26.44 7.84
C VAL A 99 -11.92 -25.74 6.58
N GLY A 100 -11.72 -24.42 6.61
CA GLY A 100 -11.13 -23.66 5.52
C GLY A 100 -12.09 -23.28 4.38
N GLU A 101 -13.38 -23.13 4.69
CA GLU A 101 -14.41 -22.70 3.73
C GLU A 101 -14.70 -21.18 3.90
N GLU A 102 -13.65 -20.34 3.96
CA GLU A 102 -13.77 -18.93 4.35
C GLU A 102 -14.71 -18.14 3.43
N LYS A 103 -14.68 -18.42 2.12
CA LYS A 103 -15.54 -17.73 1.16
C LYS A 103 -17.02 -18.03 1.41
N LEU A 104 -17.35 -19.29 1.70
CA LEU A 104 -18.72 -19.68 2.03
C LEU A 104 -19.16 -19.00 3.34
N VAL A 105 -18.28 -18.90 4.33
CA VAL A 105 -18.57 -18.18 5.58
C VAL A 105 -18.96 -16.73 5.30
N LEU A 106 -18.18 -16.03 4.47
CA LEU A 106 -18.45 -14.64 4.11
C LEU A 106 -19.74 -14.48 3.30
N ASP A 107 -19.98 -15.34 2.30
CA ASP A 107 -21.17 -15.27 1.46
C ASP A 107 -22.45 -15.55 2.26
N ILE A 108 -22.44 -16.60 3.09
CA ILE A 108 -23.56 -16.98 3.94
C ILE A 108 -23.79 -15.93 5.03
N GLY A 109 -22.74 -15.47 5.70
CA GLY A 109 -22.83 -14.44 6.73
C GLY A 109 -23.39 -13.13 6.17
N GLN A 110 -22.90 -12.69 5.00
CA GLN A 110 -23.39 -11.49 4.34
C GLN A 110 -24.85 -11.61 3.89
N ALA A 111 -25.28 -12.78 3.43
CA ALA A 111 -26.68 -13.05 3.12
C ALA A 111 -27.56 -13.06 4.39
N ALA A 112 -27.07 -13.66 5.47
CA ALA A 112 -27.76 -13.73 6.75
C ALA A 112 -28.00 -12.35 7.35
N LEU A 113 -26.99 -11.47 7.37
CA LEU A 113 -27.09 -10.12 7.93
C LEU A 113 -28.15 -9.22 7.26
N ARG A 114 -28.65 -9.59 6.08
CA ARG A 114 -29.74 -8.87 5.39
C ARG A 114 -31.14 -9.29 5.89
N ARG A 115 -31.24 -10.35 6.70
CA ARG A 115 -32.51 -10.91 7.16
C ARG A 115 -32.79 -10.49 8.60
N ALA A 116 -34.05 -10.17 8.90
CA ALA A 116 -34.44 -9.73 10.25
C ALA A 116 -34.26 -10.84 11.31
N ASP A 117 -34.39 -12.10 10.90
CA ASP A 117 -34.24 -13.28 11.76
C ASP A 117 -32.82 -13.43 12.32
N SER A 118 -31.80 -12.87 11.66
CA SER A 118 -30.40 -12.99 12.09
C SER A 118 -30.05 -12.07 13.25
N LYS A 119 -30.92 -11.10 13.59
CA LYS A 119 -30.67 -10.05 14.61
C LYS A 119 -30.14 -10.58 15.95
N PRO A 120 -30.64 -11.69 16.52
CA PRO A 120 -30.12 -12.23 17.77
C PRO A 120 -28.68 -12.76 17.64
N TYR A 121 -28.27 -13.15 16.44
CA TYR A 121 -27.06 -13.90 16.16
C TYR A 121 -25.97 -13.05 15.47
N VAL A 122 -26.21 -11.75 15.27
CA VAL A 122 -25.30 -10.85 14.54
C VAL A 122 -23.90 -10.83 15.13
N HIS A 123 -23.77 -10.92 16.47
CA HIS A 123 -22.48 -10.97 17.14
C HIS A 123 -21.61 -12.12 16.62
N ASP A 124 -22.11 -13.34 16.73
CA ASP A 124 -21.37 -14.55 16.37
C ASP A 124 -21.19 -14.69 14.86
N VAL A 125 -22.17 -14.23 14.06
CA VAL A 125 -22.03 -14.18 12.59
C VAL A 125 -20.89 -13.24 12.19
N LEU A 126 -20.81 -12.04 12.77
CA LEU A 126 -19.74 -11.10 12.48
C LEU A 126 -18.37 -11.62 12.93
N LEU A 127 -18.31 -12.29 14.09
CA LEU A 127 -17.08 -12.92 14.57
C LEU A 127 -16.59 -14.02 13.61
N ALA A 128 -17.48 -14.92 13.19
CA ALA A 128 -17.13 -15.97 12.22
C ALA A 128 -16.63 -15.39 10.89
N MET A 129 -17.28 -14.32 10.39
CA MET A 129 -16.84 -13.62 9.19
C MET A 129 -15.46 -12.94 9.39
N ALA A 130 -15.21 -12.33 10.54
CA ALA A 130 -13.91 -11.70 10.82
C ALA A 130 -12.79 -12.73 10.89
N LEU A 131 -13.02 -13.89 11.51
CA LEU A 131 -12.06 -14.99 11.56
C LEU A 131 -11.79 -15.60 10.18
N ALA A 132 -12.81 -15.68 9.33
CA ALA A 132 -12.64 -16.09 7.94
C ALA A 132 -11.74 -15.10 7.16
N GLU A 133 -11.91 -13.79 7.35
CA GLU A 133 -10.99 -12.79 6.77
C GLU A 133 -9.56 -12.92 7.33
N CYS A 134 -9.39 -13.22 8.62
CA CYS A 134 -8.07 -13.50 9.20
C CYS A 134 -7.40 -14.74 8.58
N SER A 135 -8.15 -15.81 8.34
CA SER A 135 -7.65 -17.00 7.62
C SER A 135 -7.23 -16.66 6.18
N ILE A 136 -8.01 -15.84 5.46
CA ILE A 136 -7.67 -15.33 4.13
C ILE A 136 -6.39 -14.50 4.18
N ALA A 137 -6.24 -13.65 5.21
CA ALA A 137 -5.04 -12.84 5.40
C ALA A 137 -3.81 -13.73 5.59
N LYS A 138 -3.88 -14.70 6.49
CA LYS A 138 -2.82 -15.69 6.74
C LYS A 138 -2.40 -16.41 5.47
N ALA A 139 -3.37 -16.96 4.71
CA ALA A 139 -3.10 -17.65 3.44
C ALA A 139 -2.50 -16.73 2.36
N SER A 140 -2.76 -15.42 2.43
CA SER A 140 -2.16 -14.42 1.54
C SER A 140 -0.71 -14.12 1.91
N PHE A 141 -0.41 -14.00 3.21
CA PHE A 141 0.95 -13.80 3.72
C PHE A 141 1.85 -14.99 3.43
N GLU A 142 1.34 -16.22 3.59
CA GLU A 142 2.05 -17.45 3.20
C GLU A 142 2.44 -17.48 1.71
N LYS A 143 1.70 -16.76 0.86
CA LYS A 143 1.96 -16.61 -0.58
C LYS A 143 2.72 -15.33 -0.92
N SER A 144 3.23 -14.62 0.08
CA SER A 144 3.93 -13.33 -0.05
C SER A 144 3.11 -12.26 -0.77
N LYS A 145 1.79 -12.26 -0.58
CA LYS A 145 0.86 -11.23 -1.11
C LYS A 145 0.43 -10.33 0.05
N VAL A 146 1.30 -9.40 0.44
CA VAL A 146 1.07 -8.54 1.62
C VAL A 146 -0.13 -7.64 1.40
N SER A 147 -0.28 -7.07 0.20
CA SER A 147 -1.42 -6.19 -0.12
C SER A 147 -2.79 -6.87 0.06
N LEU A 148 -2.93 -8.11 -0.43
CA LEU A 148 -4.18 -8.88 -0.28
C LEU A 148 -4.45 -9.28 1.16
N GLY A 149 -3.40 -9.67 1.90
CA GLY A 149 -3.54 -10.01 3.32
C GLY A 149 -3.92 -8.79 4.16
N PHE A 150 -3.33 -7.64 3.86
CA PHE A 150 -3.67 -6.36 4.48
C PHE A 150 -5.13 -5.97 4.22
N GLU A 151 -5.61 -6.08 2.97
CA GLU A 151 -7.01 -5.81 2.62
C GLU A 151 -7.97 -6.74 3.39
N ALA A 152 -7.60 -8.01 3.60
CA ALA A 152 -8.39 -8.97 4.37
C ALA A 152 -8.43 -8.61 5.86
N LEU A 153 -7.30 -8.28 6.47
CA LEU A 153 -7.26 -7.78 7.87
C LEU A 153 -8.09 -6.50 8.05
N ALA A 154 -8.05 -5.56 7.10
CA ALA A 154 -8.86 -4.36 7.14
C ALA A 154 -10.37 -4.66 7.10
N ARG A 155 -10.79 -5.69 6.33
CA ARG A 155 -12.17 -6.17 6.34
C ARG A 155 -12.54 -6.86 7.65
N ALA A 156 -11.64 -7.65 8.25
CA ALA A 156 -11.83 -8.25 9.56
C ALA A 156 -12.04 -7.17 10.64
N GLN A 157 -11.16 -6.17 10.67
CA GLN A 157 -11.26 -5.00 11.56
C GLN A 157 -12.62 -4.29 11.39
N TYR A 158 -13.04 -4.04 10.15
CA TYR A 158 -14.31 -3.41 9.85
C TYR A 158 -15.51 -4.22 10.36
N LEU A 159 -15.46 -5.55 10.28
CA LEU A 159 -16.53 -6.43 10.79
C LEU A 159 -16.61 -6.39 12.33
N LEU A 160 -15.47 -6.44 13.01
CA LEU A 160 -15.43 -6.39 14.48
C LEU A 160 -15.93 -5.04 15.01
N ARG A 161 -15.59 -3.92 14.36
CA ARG A 161 -16.07 -2.57 14.72
C ARG A 161 -17.56 -2.31 14.46
N LYS A 162 -18.31 -3.27 13.89
CA LYS A 162 -19.77 -3.10 13.73
C LYS A 162 -20.55 -3.33 15.03
N LYS A 163 -19.91 -3.91 16.06
CA LYS A 163 -20.60 -4.28 17.30
C LYS A 163 -19.74 -3.94 18.51
N PRO A 164 -20.28 -3.17 19.49
CA PRO A 164 -19.51 -2.76 20.68
C PRO A 164 -18.97 -3.91 21.54
N SER A 165 -19.58 -5.09 21.48
CA SER A 165 -19.10 -6.27 22.19
C SER A 165 -17.86 -6.90 21.52
N LEU A 166 -17.72 -6.76 20.20
CA LEU A 166 -16.57 -7.25 19.44
C LEU A 166 -15.40 -6.26 19.46
N GLU A 167 -15.70 -4.95 19.59
CA GLU A 167 -14.68 -3.90 19.72
C GLU A 167 -13.76 -4.06 20.93
N LYS A 168 -14.20 -4.78 21.96
CA LYS A 168 -13.42 -4.99 23.19
C LYS A 168 -12.58 -6.27 23.16
N MET A 169 -12.58 -6.99 22.04
CA MET A 169 -11.87 -8.25 21.91
C MET A 169 -10.37 -8.00 21.70
N PRO A 170 -9.49 -8.79 22.35
CA PRO A 170 -8.05 -8.77 22.08
C PRO A 170 -7.70 -9.00 20.60
N LEU A 171 -8.55 -9.75 19.89
CA LEU A 171 -8.39 -9.99 18.46
C LEU A 171 -8.39 -8.69 17.64
N LEU A 172 -9.22 -7.70 17.99
CA LEU A 172 -9.26 -6.44 17.26
C LEU A 172 -7.94 -5.66 17.44
N GLU A 173 -7.42 -5.62 18.66
CA GLU A 173 -6.13 -4.99 18.99
C GLU A 173 -4.98 -5.67 18.22
N GLN A 174 -4.94 -7.01 18.20
CA GLN A 174 -3.94 -7.75 17.42
C GLN A 174 -4.02 -7.47 15.92
N ILE A 175 -5.23 -7.33 15.36
CA ILE A 175 -5.43 -6.96 13.96
C ILE A 175 -4.95 -5.52 13.71
N GLU A 176 -5.25 -4.59 14.62
CA GLU A 176 -4.81 -3.20 14.54
C GLU A 176 -3.29 -3.08 14.56
N GLU A 177 -2.62 -3.75 15.51
CA GLU A 177 -1.16 -3.82 15.57
C GLU A 177 -0.56 -4.43 14.29
N SER A 178 -1.15 -5.52 13.79
CA SER A 178 -0.70 -6.16 12.56
C SER A 178 -0.85 -5.23 11.34
N LEU A 179 -1.94 -4.46 11.26
CA LEU A 179 -2.15 -3.47 10.19
C LEU A 179 -1.11 -2.35 10.29
N GLU A 180 -0.79 -1.84 11.47
CA GLU A 180 0.27 -0.84 11.64
C GLU A 180 1.64 -1.36 11.21
N GLU A 181 1.98 -2.60 11.58
CA GLU A 181 3.25 -3.24 11.24
C GLU A 181 3.39 -3.49 9.73
N LEU A 182 2.31 -3.92 9.07
CA LEU A 182 2.31 -4.27 7.65
C LEU A 182 2.12 -3.08 6.72
N ALA A 183 1.69 -1.91 7.23
CA ALA A 183 1.39 -0.73 6.41
C ALA A 183 2.55 -0.28 5.50
N PRO A 184 3.83 -0.23 5.95
CA PRO A 184 4.94 0.14 5.07
C PRO A 184 5.13 -0.84 3.92
N ALA A 185 5.12 -2.15 4.20
CA ALA A 185 5.30 -3.19 3.19
C ALA A 185 4.15 -3.21 2.18
N CYS A 186 2.90 -3.10 2.66
CA CYS A 186 1.71 -3.01 1.83
C CYS A 186 1.76 -1.78 0.90
N THR A 187 2.13 -0.62 1.44
CA THR A 187 2.29 0.62 0.67
C THR A 187 3.28 0.45 -0.49
N LEU A 188 4.45 -0.15 -0.22
CA LEU A 188 5.45 -0.42 -1.25
C LEU A 188 5.00 -1.44 -2.29
N GLU A 189 4.25 -2.47 -1.91
CA GLU A 189 3.70 -3.46 -2.84
C GLU A 189 2.69 -2.82 -3.78
N VAL A 190 1.74 -2.04 -3.25
CA VAL A 190 0.69 -1.38 -4.04
C VAL A 190 1.30 -0.31 -4.97
N LEU A 191 2.29 0.45 -4.53
CA LEU A 191 3.01 1.40 -5.39
C LEU A 191 3.74 0.73 -6.56
N SER A 192 4.07 -0.56 -6.45
CA SER A 192 4.74 -1.34 -7.49
C SER A 192 3.80 -1.91 -8.54
N LEU A 193 2.48 -1.81 -8.35
CA LEU A 193 1.51 -2.31 -9.30
C LEU A 193 1.61 -1.58 -10.66
N PRO A 194 1.31 -2.26 -11.78
CA PRO A 194 1.25 -1.61 -13.08
C PRO A 194 0.28 -0.43 -13.08
N ARG A 195 0.67 0.64 -13.77
CA ARG A 195 -0.11 1.89 -13.85
C ARG A 195 -1.23 1.77 -14.88
N THR A 196 -2.17 0.87 -14.61
CA THR A 196 -3.40 0.71 -15.39
C THR A 196 -4.57 1.43 -14.72
N PRO A 197 -5.64 1.78 -15.46
CA PRO A 197 -6.81 2.45 -14.89
C PRO A 197 -7.44 1.70 -13.71
N GLU A 198 -7.37 0.37 -13.71
CA GLU A 198 -7.92 -0.50 -12.66
C GLU A 198 -7.18 -0.35 -11.32
N ASN A 199 -5.89 0.03 -11.35
CA ASN A 199 -5.06 0.22 -10.16
C ASN A 199 -5.03 1.68 -9.68
N SER A 200 -5.71 2.61 -10.37
CA SER A 200 -5.65 4.05 -10.08
C SER A 200 -6.08 4.39 -8.66
N GLU A 201 -7.18 3.81 -8.19
CA GLU A 201 -7.68 4.04 -6.82
C GLU A 201 -6.74 3.44 -5.77
N ARG A 202 -6.24 2.23 -6.01
CA ARG A 202 -5.27 1.56 -5.12
C ARG A 202 -3.99 2.36 -5.00
N ARG A 203 -3.47 2.88 -6.12
CA ARG A 203 -2.28 3.74 -6.13
C ARG A 203 -2.50 5.02 -5.33
N ARG A 204 -3.63 5.69 -5.51
CA ARG A 204 -3.99 6.90 -4.75
C ARG A 204 -4.08 6.60 -3.24
N GLY A 205 -4.66 5.46 -2.87
CA GLY A 205 -4.68 4.98 -1.48
C GLY A 205 -3.27 4.74 -0.92
N ALA A 206 -2.37 4.13 -1.69
CA ALA A 206 -0.99 3.91 -1.29
C ALA A 206 -0.18 5.21 -1.14
N ILE A 207 -0.42 6.21 -1.99
CA ILE A 207 0.19 7.54 -1.84
C ILE A 207 -0.32 8.21 -0.56
N ALA A 208 -1.62 8.15 -0.28
CA ALA A 208 -2.17 8.67 0.97
C ALA A 208 -1.58 7.97 2.21
N ALA A 209 -1.45 6.64 2.16
CA ALA A 209 -0.81 5.86 3.22
C ALA A 209 0.68 6.23 3.39
N LEU A 210 1.40 6.48 2.29
CA LEU A 210 2.78 6.98 2.34
C LEU A 210 2.85 8.36 3.00
N CYS A 211 1.93 9.28 2.67
CA CYS A 211 1.87 10.59 3.32
C CYS A 211 1.61 10.47 4.82
N GLU A 212 0.72 9.57 5.24
CA GLU A 212 0.42 9.32 6.65
C GLU A 212 1.64 8.76 7.39
N LEU A 213 2.32 7.75 6.81
CA LEU A 213 3.55 7.20 7.36
C LEU A 213 4.62 8.27 7.51
N LEU A 214 4.82 9.11 6.48
CA LEU A 214 5.76 10.23 6.55
C LEU A 214 5.35 11.27 7.60
N GLY A 215 4.07 11.57 7.73
CA GLY A 215 3.53 12.44 8.77
C GLY A 215 3.91 11.94 10.16
N GLN A 216 3.72 10.64 10.41
CA GLN A 216 4.12 9.99 11.66
C GLN A 216 5.64 10.00 11.85
N GLY A 217 6.41 9.72 10.81
CA GLY A 217 7.88 9.79 10.90
C GLY A 217 8.39 11.18 11.27
N LEU A 218 7.81 12.22 10.65
CA LEU A 218 8.23 13.60 10.82
C LEU A 218 7.74 14.22 12.14
N ASP A 219 6.65 13.71 12.70
CA ASP A 219 6.15 14.11 14.02
C ASP A 219 6.96 13.44 15.14
N VAL A 220 7.64 14.27 15.92
CA VAL A 220 8.54 13.83 17.01
C VAL A 220 7.79 13.13 18.14
N GLU A 221 6.49 13.39 18.29
CA GLU A 221 5.67 12.84 19.37
C GLU A 221 4.98 11.52 18.98
N SER A 222 4.94 11.19 17.70
CA SER A 222 4.20 10.02 17.22
C SER A 222 5.09 8.78 17.12
N SER A 223 4.53 7.61 17.41
CA SER A 223 5.19 6.33 17.19
C SER A 223 5.04 5.90 15.74
N CYS A 224 6.14 5.58 15.05
CA CYS A 224 6.12 5.04 13.70
C CYS A 224 6.73 3.62 13.66
N ARG A 225 6.14 2.73 12.86
CA ARG A 225 6.62 1.35 12.65
C ARG A 225 7.69 1.23 11.55
N VAL A 226 8.02 2.32 10.86
CA VAL A 226 9.08 2.33 9.85
C VAL A 226 10.45 2.35 10.55
N HIS A 227 11.22 1.26 10.41
CA HIS A 227 12.53 1.13 11.05
C HIS A 227 13.69 1.72 10.21
N ASP A 228 13.67 1.52 8.89
CA ASP A 228 14.72 2.00 7.97
C ASP A 228 14.11 3.00 6.99
N TRP A 229 14.07 4.26 7.42
CA TRP A 229 13.53 5.38 6.66
C TRP A 229 14.24 5.60 5.31
N PRO A 230 15.60 5.68 5.25
CA PRO A 230 16.31 5.83 3.99
C PRO A 230 15.95 4.74 2.97
N TYR A 231 15.92 3.47 3.40
CA TYR A 231 15.56 2.37 2.51
C TYR A 231 14.09 2.39 2.08
N PHE A 232 13.17 2.62 3.03
CA PHE A 232 11.73 2.68 2.78
C PHE A 232 11.36 3.83 1.82
N LEU A 233 11.76 5.06 2.15
CA LEU A 233 11.43 6.23 1.35
C LEU A 233 12.14 6.19 0.00
N GLY A 234 13.40 5.74 -0.05
CA GLY A 234 14.12 5.54 -1.31
C GLY A 234 13.38 4.62 -2.27
N GLN A 235 12.92 3.45 -1.77
CA GLN A 235 12.11 2.51 -2.57
C GLN A 235 10.76 3.08 -2.98
N ALA A 236 10.11 3.85 -2.12
CA ALA A 236 8.85 4.50 -2.45
C ALA A 236 9.06 5.50 -3.58
N MET A 237 10.06 6.39 -3.47
CA MET A 237 10.37 7.40 -4.49
C MET A 237 10.75 6.81 -5.84
N ASP A 238 11.41 5.64 -5.88
CA ASP A 238 11.71 4.92 -7.13
C ASP A 238 10.43 4.48 -7.89
N LYS A 239 9.28 4.40 -7.21
CA LYS A 239 7.99 3.98 -7.79
C LYS A 239 7.06 5.16 -8.10
N LEU A 240 7.40 6.36 -7.62
CA LEU A 240 6.60 7.56 -7.79
C LEU A 240 6.92 8.33 -9.08
N LEU A 241 5.99 9.17 -9.50
CA LEU A 241 6.14 10.19 -10.52
C LEU A 241 6.83 11.44 -9.96
N ALA A 242 7.37 12.30 -10.83
CA ALA A 242 7.88 13.59 -10.40
C ALA A 242 6.76 14.42 -9.75
N THR A 243 5.57 14.45 -10.36
CA THR A 243 4.40 15.15 -9.81
C THR A 243 3.98 14.61 -8.44
N GLU A 244 3.93 13.29 -8.28
CA GLU A 244 3.56 12.67 -7.00
C GLU A 244 4.60 12.96 -5.90
N ILE A 245 5.89 13.01 -6.23
CA ILE A 245 6.95 13.40 -5.28
C ILE A 245 6.79 14.88 -4.89
N VAL A 246 6.53 15.77 -5.84
CA VAL A 246 6.32 17.20 -5.56
C VAL A 246 5.15 17.40 -4.60
N GLU A 247 4.08 16.62 -4.73
CA GLU A 247 2.89 16.68 -3.89
C GLU A 247 3.00 15.90 -2.58
N LEU A 248 4.02 15.05 -2.42
CA LEU A 248 4.15 14.14 -1.29
C LEU A 248 4.27 14.86 0.06
N LEU A 249 5.00 15.97 0.10
CA LEU A 249 5.31 16.74 1.30
C LEU A 249 5.38 18.24 0.99
N SER A 250 5.27 19.07 2.02
CA SER A 250 5.62 20.50 1.93
C SER A 250 7.14 20.68 1.97
N TRP A 251 7.80 20.38 0.86
CA TRP A 251 9.26 20.32 0.76
C TRP A 251 9.96 21.66 1.07
N ASP A 252 9.33 22.79 0.76
CA ASP A 252 9.82 24.14 1.06
C ASP A 252 9.80 24.44 2.58
N SER A 253 8.74 24.00 3.27
CA SER A 253 8.67 24.07 4.73
C SER A 253 9.76 23.21 5.37
N LEU A 254 9.93 21.97 4.88
CA LEU A 254 11.00 21.07 5.34
C LEU A 254 12.39 21.66 5.09
N ALA A 255 12.64 22.27 3.93
CA ALA A 255 13.91 22.92 3.62
C ALA A 255 14.20 24.08 4.57
N THR A 256 13.19 24.85 4.96
CA THR A 256 13.33 25.95 5.91
C THR A 256 13.69 25.44 7.30
N THR A 257 12.99 24.40 7.79
CA THR A 257 13.27 23.79 9.10
C THR A 257 14.66 23.14 9.13
N ARG A 258 15.04 22.40 8.08
CA ARG A 258 16.30 21.66 7.99
C ARG A 258 17.56 22.56 7.99
N LYS A 259 17.43 23.85 7.65
CA LYS A 259 18.52 24.85 7.78
C LYS A 259 18.92 25.05 9.25
N ASN A 260 17.99 24.91 10.20
CA ASN A 260 18.29 25.01 11.63
C ASN A 260 18.77 23.65 12.20
N LYS A 261 20.06 23.33 11.99
CA LYS A 261 20.67 22.06 12.44
C LYS A 261 20.52 21.74 13.94
N LYS A 262 20.21 22.74 14.77
CA LYS A 262 20.11 22.59 16.22
C LYS A 262 18.69 22.24 16.70
N SER A 263 17.67 22.38 15.85
CA SER A 263 16.30 22.07 16.24
C SER A 263 16.06 20.56 16.22
N LEU A 264 15.21 20.09 17.14
CA LEU A 264 14.86 18.68 17.25
C LEU A 264 14.09 18.22 16.00
N GLU A 265 13.23 19.08 15.45
CA GLU A 265 12.50 18.84 14.21
C GLU A 265 13.47 18.65 13.04
N SER A 266 14.53 19.46 12.94
CA SER A 266 15.54 19.27 11.90
C SER A 266 16.29 17.95 12.05
N GLN A 267 16.50 17.46 13.27
CA GLN A 267 17.18 16.18 13.50
C GLN A 267 16.26 15.01 13.13
N SER A 268 15.00 15.05 13.54
CA SER A 268 13.99 14.06 13.15
C SER A 268 13.84 13.98 11.63
N GLN A 269 13.69 15.15 10.97
CA GLN A 269 13.60 15.24 9.50
C GLN A 269 14.77 14.58 8.77
N ARG A 270 15.99 14.61 9.32
CA ARG A 270 17.18 14.00 8.71
C ARG A 270 17.20 12.48 8.81
N VAL A 271 16.50 11.91 9.80
CA VAL A 271 16.34 10.46 9.94
C VAL A 271 15.31 9.96 8.92
N VAL A 272 14.17 10.67 8.82
CA VAL A 272 13.06 10.29 7.94
C VAL A 272 13.36 10.54 6.48
N VAL A 273 13.92 11.73 6.19
CA VAL A 273 14.24 12.18 4.85
C VAL A 273 15.74 12.44 4.78
N ASP A 274 16.46 11.43 4.35
CA ASP A 274 17.90 11.50 4.19
C ASP A 274 18.31 12.41 3.01
N PHE A 275 19.62 12.57 2.80
CA PHE A 275 20.15 13.37 1.71
C PHE A 275 19.65 12.91 0.35
N ASP A 276 19.67 11.60 0.10
CA ASP A 276 19.34 11.02 -1.20
C ASP A 276 17.87 11.26 -1.55
N CYS A 277 16.95 11.09 -0.59
CA CYS A 277 15.53 11.38 -0.77
C CYS A 277 15.29 12.88 -0.97
N PHE A 278 15.95 13.74 -0.20
CA PHE A 278 15.80 15.20 -0.34
C PHE A 278 16.35 15.71 -1.69
N TYR A 279 17.47 15.14 -2.16
CA TYR A 279 18.02 15.43 -3.49
C TYR A 279 17.11 14.94 -4.61
N ARG A 280 16.49 13.75 -4.48
CA ARG A 280 15.49 13.26 -5.43
C ARG A 280 14.27 14.19 -5.49
N ALA A 281 13.84 14.73 -4.36
CA ALA A 281 12.76 15.71 -4.32
C ALA A 281 13.13 17.00 -5.06
N MET A 282 14.36 17.49 -4.90
CA MET A 282 14.88 18.62 -5.70
C MET A 282 14.80 18.32 -7.21
N LEU A 283 15.29 17.15 -7.64
CA LEU A 283 15.23 16.74 -9.04
C LEU A 283 13.79 16.59 -9.56
N ALA A 284 12.86 16.10 -8.73
CA ALA A 284 11.45 16.00 -9.09
C ALA A 284 10.81 17.38 -9.32
N HIS A 285 11.08 18.35 -8.44
CA HIS A 285 10.64 19.74 -8.62
C HIS A 285 11.23 20.36 -9.88
N LEU A 286 12.52 20.13 -10.14
CA LEU A 286 13.20 20.63 -11.34
C LEU A 286 12.61 20.02 -12.61
N ALA A 287 12.46 18.69 -12.66
CA ALA A 287 11.93 17.97 -13.81
C ALA A 287 10.47 18.33 -14.09
N SER A 288 9.63 18.38 -13.05
CA SER A 288 8.22 18.79 -13.16
C SER A 288 8.10 20.26 -13.56
N GLY A 289 8.85 21.16 -12.92
CA GLY A 289 8.88 22.58 -13.24
C GLY A 289 9.34 22.88 -14.67
N PHE A 290 10.38 22.19 -15.13
CA PHE A 290 10.86 22.32 -16.51
C PHE A 290 9.84 21.79 -17.52
N SER A 291 9.34 20.58 -17.33
CA SER A 291 8.41 19.92 -18.27
C SER A 291 7.07 20.65 -18.38
N THR A 292 6.58 21.24 -17.28
CA THR A 292 5.32 21.99 -17.23
C THR A 292 5.50 23.50 -17.41
N ARG A 293 6.74 23.99 -17.53
CA ARG A 293 7.10 25.42 -17.64
C ARG A 293 6.63 26.26 -16.43
N GLN A 294 6.68 25.67 -15.24
CA GLN A 294 6.31 26.31 -13.98
C GLN A 294 7.55 26.79 -13.22
N THR A 295 7.78 28.10 -13.27
CA THR A 295 8.91 28.75 -12.57
C THR A 295 8.85 28.61 -11.04
N GLU A 296 7.65 28.48 -10.47
CA GLU A 296 7.50 28.27 -9.03
C GLU A 296 8.10 26.94 -8.57
N LEU A 297 7.92 25.87 -9.34
CA LEU A 297 8.52 24.57 -9.04
C LEU A 297 10.05 24.61 -9.18
N ILE A 298 10.57 25.34 -10.16
CA ILE A 298 12.02 25.56 -10.33
C ILE A 298 12.58 26.37 -9.15
N SER A 299 11.85 27.40 -8.69
CA SER A 299 12.21 28.15 -7.49
C SER A 299 12.24 27.27 -6.24
N LYS A 300 11.25 26.38 -6.06
CA LYS A 300 11.26 25.39 -4.97
C LYS A 300 12.45 24.44 -5.07
N ALA A 301 12.78 23.95 -6.26
CA ALA A 301 13.96 23.13 -6.49
C ALA A 301 15.25 23.85 -6.04
N LYS A 302 15.39 25.14 -6.39
CA LYS A 302 16.49 25.99 -5.93
C LYS A 302 16.55 26.08 -4.40
N THR A 303 15.42 26.36 -3.74
CA THR A 303 15.35 26.45 -2.26
C THR A 303 15.76 25.14 -1.57
N ILE A 304 15.32 24.00 -2.10
CA ILE A 304 15.70 22.67 -1.61
C ILE A 304 17.21 22.46 -1.80
N CYS A 305 17.76 22.82 -2.97
CA CYS A 305 19.19 22.73 -3.27
C CYS A 305 20.06 23.57 -2.32
N GLU A 306 19.70 24.84 -2.11
CA GLU A 306 20.39 25.74 -1.17
C GLU A 306 20.38 25.19 0.27
N CYS A 307 19.26 24.58 0.68
CA CYS A 307 19.18 23.90 1.97
C CYS A 307 20.18 22.75 2.06
N LEU A 308 20.32 21.93 1.02
CA LEU A 308 21.29 20.83 1.00
C LEU A 308 22.72 21.34 1.10
N VAL A 309 23.10 22.35 0.31
CA VAL A 309 24.42 22.99 0.33
C VAL A 309 24.76 23.53 1.72
N ALA A 310 23.87 24.35 2.30
CA ALA A 310 24.08 24.98 3.59
C ALA A 310 24.12 23.95 4.73
N SER A 311 23.31 22.90 4.61
CA SER A 311 23.05 22.01 5.73
C SER A 311 23.97 20.79 5.78
N GLU A 312 24.50 20.33 4.65
CA GLU A 312 25.29 19.10 4.54
C GLU A 312 26.67 19.31 3.92
N ASN A 313 27.05 20.57 3.60
CA ASN A 313 28.33 20.93 2.98
C ASN A 313 28.62 20.16 1.68
N THR A 314 27.57 19.80 0.95
CA THR A 314 27.65 19.09 -0.33
C THR A 314 27.88 20.06 -1.49
N ASP A 315 28.71 19.65 -2.45
CA ASP A 315 28.99 20.45 -3.65
C ASP A 315 27.87 20.28 -4.69
N LEU A 316 26.77 21.01 -4.49
CA LEU A 316 25.64 21.13 -5.43
C LEU A 316 25.61 22.49 -6.13
N LYS A 317 26.78 23.14 -6.24
CA LYS A 317 26.89 24.49 -6.80
C LYS A 317 26.40 24.57 -8.23
N PHE A 318 26.65 23.52 -9.02
CA PHE A 318 26.14 23.46 -10.38
C PHE A 318 24.62 23.40 -10.41
N GLU A 319 23.99 22.50 -9.64
CA GLU A 319 22.53 22.35 -9.60
C GLU A 319 21.82 23.63 -9.16
N GLU A 320 22.36 24.31 -8.13
CA GLU A 320 21.87 25.62 -7.68
C GLU A 320 21.94 26.67 -8.80
N SER A 321 23.07 26.71 -9.50
CA SER A 321 23.32 27.66 -10.59
C SER A 321 22.47 27.33 -11.82
N PHE A 322 22.24 26.05 -12.07
CA PHE A 322 21.37 25.57 -13.12
C PHE A 322 19.92 25.97 -12.88
N CYS A 323 19.43 25.87 -11.63
CA CYS A 323 18.12 26.40 -11.26
C CYS A 323 18.05 27.91 -11.47
N SER A 324 19.08 28.66 -11.05
CA SER A 324 19.16 30.12 -11.25
C SER A 324 19.15 30.51 -12.74
N PHE A 325 19.85 29.76 -13.58
CA PHE A 325 19.83 29.94 -15.04
C PHE A 325 18.45 29.69 -15.64
N LEU A 326 17.74 28.64 -15.22
CA LEU A 326 16.36 28.39 -15.63
C LEU A 326 15.36 29.43 -15.11
N LEU A 327 15.72 30.20 -14.09
CA LEU A 327 14.94 31.34 -13.61
C LEU A 327 15.35 32.67 -14.29
N GLY A 328 16.39 32.66 -15.14
CA GLY A 328 16.92 33.84 -15.82
C GLY A 328 17.81 34.72 -14.94
N GLU A 329 18.23 34.23 -13.77
CA GLU A 329 19.04 34.96 -12.79
C GLU A 329 20.55 34.81 -13.05
N GLU A 330 20.95 33.78 -13.79
CA GLU A 330 22.36 33.46 -14.08
C GLU A 330 22.57 33.16 -15.58
N SER A 331 23.76 33.44 -16.12
CA SER A 331 24.09 33.21 -17.53
C SER A 331 24.46 31.74 -17.82
N GLY A 332 24.17 31.25 -19.02
CA GLY A 332 24.55 29.88 -19.41
C GLY A 332 26.07 29.62 -19.39
N ALA A 333 26.89 30.64 -19.61
CA ALA A 333 28.36 30.53 -19.59
C ALA A 333 28.89 30.21 -18.19
N THR A 334 28.40 30.90 -17.16
CA THR A 334 28.83 30.69 -15.77
C THR A 334 28.38 29.32 -15.24
N VAL A 335 27.19 28.87 -15.61
CA VAL A 335 26.69 27.53 -15.26
C VAL A 335 27.53 26.43 -15.93
N PHE A 336 27.95 26.65 -17.18
CA PHE A 336 28.80 25.71 -17.90
C PHE A 336 30.20 25.59 -17.31
N GLU A 337 30.81 26.68 -16.85
CA GLU A 337 32.08 26.64 -16.12
C GLU A 337 31.97 25.79 -14.84
N LYS A 338 30.87 25.93 -14.09
CA LYS A 338 30.61 25.11 -12.90
C LYS A 338 30.43 23.63 -13.24
N LEU A 339 29.77 23.32 -14.37
CA LEU A 339 29.67 21.94 -14.88
C LEU A 339 31.05 21.34 -15.19
N GLN A 340 31.93 22.11 -15.84
CA GLN A 340 33.29 21.68 -16.14
C GLN A 340 34.13 21.46 -14.87
N GLN A 341 33.98 22.33 -13.86
CA GLN A 341 34.64 22.17 -12.57
C GLN A 341 34.20 20.87 -11.86
N LEU A 342 32.89 20.58 -11.85
CA LEU A 342 32.39 19.31 -11.30
C LEU A 342 32.95 18.09 -12.02
N GLN A 343 33.03 18.13 -13.36
CA GLN A 343 33.57 17.03 -14.16
C GLN A 343 35.09 16.84 -13.95
N SER A 344 35.81 17.92 -13.65
CA SER A 344 37.27 17.92 -13.45
C SER A 344 37.66 17.49 -12.04
N ASN A 345 36.83 17.81 -11.03
CA ASN A 345 37.10 17.56 -9.61
C ASN A 345 36.78 16.14 -9.13
N GLY A 346 36.62 15.16 -10.03
CA GLY A 346 36.18 13.79 -9.71
C GLY A 346 36.93 13.15 -8.54
N SER A 347 36.44 13.37 -7.32
CA SER A 347 36.87 12.69 -6.11
C SER A 347 36.21 11.31 -6.08
N SER A 348 36.85 10.36 -5.40
CA SER A 348 36.44 8.95 -5.34
C SER A 348 35.05 8.66 -4.74
N ASN A 349 34.24 9.69 -4.44
CA ASN A 349 32.81 9.61 -4.10
C ASN A 349 31.89 10.06 -5.25
N SER A 350 32.43 10.26 -6.46
CA SER A 350 31.70 10.71 -7.64
C SER A 350 30.51 9.80 -7.93
N ARG A 351 29.31 10.23 -7.49
CA ARG A 351 28.03 9.74 -7.99
C ARG A 351 28.15 9.62 -9.50
N ASN A 352 28.00 8.40 -10.01
CA ASN A 352 28.05 8.12 -11.44
C ASN A 352 26.90 8.88 -12.12
N TYR A 353 27.13 10.12 -12.54
CA TYR A 353 26.17 10.95 -13.26
C TYR A 353 25.85 10.43 -14.68
N GLY A 354 26.11 9.16 -14.98
CA GLY A 354 25.75 8.51 -16.25
C GLY A 354 26.37 9.14 -17.51
N LEU A 355 27.17 10.21 -17.40
CA LEU A 355 27.89 10.77 -18.54
C LEU A 355 29.01 9.80 -18.91
N ALA A 356 28.73 8.93 -19.89
CA ALA A 356 29.75 8.15 -20.55
C ALA A 356 30.91 9.08 -20.95
N LYS A 357 32.13 8.77 -20.49
CA LYS A 357 33.35 9.40 -21.02
C LYS A 357 33.41 9.10 -22.51
N LYS A 358 32.83 9.98 -23.33
CA LYS A 358 32.89 9.84 -24.78
C LYS A 358 34.34 10.08 -25.20
N LYS A 359 34.95 9.01 -25.71
CA LYS A 359 36.24 9.01 -26.36
C LYS A 359 36.15 9.85 -27.64
N ASP A 360 37.09 10.78 -27.77
CA ASP A 360 37.45 11.57 -28.94
C ASP A 360 36.59 11.39 -30.20
N SER A 361 35.69 12.34 -30.43
CA SER A 361 35.29 12.70 -31.79
C SER A 361 35.00 14.20 -31.84
N SER A 362 35.77 14.89 -32.68
CA SER A 362 35.61 16.28 -33.10
C SER A 362 34.14 16.68 -33.29
N ASP A 363 33.58 17.41 -32.33
CA ASP A 363 32.51 18.38 -32.54
C ASP A 363 32.49 19.35 -31.35
N LYS A 364 32.43 20.66 -31.63
CA LYS A 364 32.26 21.69 -30.60
C LYS A 364 30.87 21.51 -29.99
N VAL A 365 30.76 20.70 -28.94
CA VAL A 365 29.54 20.62 -28.13
C VAL A 365 29.28 22.02 -27.59
N THR A 366 28.19 22.64 -28.03
CA THR A 366 27.83 23.98 -27.56
C THR A 366 27.45 23.93 -26.08
N VAL A 367 27.66 25.02 -25.34
CA VAL A 367 27.27 25.15 -23.91
C VAL A 367 25.88 24.57 -23.63
N ASN A 368 24.89 24.91 -24.46
CA ASN A 368 23.51 24.44 -24.30
C ASN A 368 23.40 22.92 -24.42
N GLN A 369 24.14 22.26 -25.31
CA GLN A 369 24.05 20.80 -25.49
C GLN A 369 24.53 20.03 -24.25
N SER A 370 25.58 20.49 -23.57
CA SER A 370 26.04 19.85 -22.33
C SER A 370 25.04 20.01 -21.19
N LEU A 371 24.43 21.19 -21.10
CA LEU A 371 23.39 21.48 -20.10
C LEU A 371 22.10 20.69 -20.38
N GLU A 372 21.67 20.60 -21.64
CA GLU A 372 20.54 19.79 -22.09
C GLU A 372 20.78 18.29 -21.81
N LEU A 373 22.00 17.81 -22.01
CA LEU A 373 22.36 16.43 -21.71
C LEU A 373 22.27 16.13 -20.22
N TRP A 374 22.77 17.02 -19.35
CA TRP A 374 22.63 16.84 -17.91
C TRP A 374 21.16 16.84 -17.49
N LEU A 375 20.36 17.80 -17.99
CA LEU A 375 18.94 17.88 -17.69
C LEU A 375 18.20 16.60 -18.09
N LYS A 376 18.51 16.07 -19.27
CA LYS A 376 17.94 14.81 -19.77
C LYS A 376 18.33 13.62 -18.89
N GLU A 377 19.62 13.41 -18.68
CA GLU A 377 20.14 12.18 -18.07
C GLU A 377 19.99 12.15 -16.55
N VAL A 378 20.00 13.30 -15.87
CA VAL A 378 20.00 13.38 -14.41
C VAL A 378 18.62 13.71 -13.84
N ALA A 379 17.86 14.62 -14.47
CA ALA A 379 16.57 15.06 -13.95
C ALA A 379 15.37 14.43 -14.69
N LEU A 380 15.27 14.58 -16.00
CA LEU A 380 14.08 14.16 -16.77
C LEU A 380 13.94 12.63 -16.90
N SER A 381 15.01 11.91 -17.25
CA SER A 381 14.98 10.45 -17.44
C SER A 381 14.59 9.68 -16.17
N ARG A 382 14.81 10.30 -15.01
CA ARG A 382 14.65 9.70 -13.68
C ARG A 382 13.19 9.44 -13.32
N PHE A 383 12.25 10.19 -13.90
CA PHE A 383 10.83 10.04 -13.64
C PHE A 383 10.05 9.65 -14.91
N ALA A 384 9.03 8.84 -14.74
CA ALA A 384 8.29 8.27 -15.86
C ALA A 384 7.40 9.29 -16.59
N ASP A 385 6.91 10.30 -15.88
CA ASP A 385 6.08 11.40 -16.40
C ASP A 385 6.90 12.50 -17.09
N THR A 386 8.21 12.59 -16.85
CA THR A 386 9.06 13.65 -17.41
C THR A 386 10.09 13.16 -18.42
N ARG A 387 10.35 11.84 -18.53
CA ARG A 387 11.38 11.26 -19.41
C ARG A 387 11.22 11.54 -20.90
N ASP A 388 9.98 11.73 -21.36
CA ASP A 388 9.68 12.00 -22.77
C ASP A 388 9.70 13.51 -23.09
N CYS A 389 9.93 14.35 -22.08
CA CYS A 389 10.07 15.79 -22.26
C CYS A 389 11.38 16.10 -23.01
N PRO A 390 11.35 16.88 -24.11
CA PRO A 390 12.56 17.28 -24.80
C PRO A 390 13.37 18.25 -23.91
N PRO A 391 14.67 18.05 -23.71
CA PRO A 391 15.47 18.88 -22.81
C PRO A 391 15.76 20.29 -23.35
N SER A 392 15.15 20.71 -24.46
CA SER A 392 15.55 21.91 -25.21
C SER A 392 15.49 23.19 -24.36
N LEU A 393 16.66 23.76 -24.09
CA LEU A 393 16.79 25.01 -23.34
C LEU A 393 16.35 26.22 -24.17
N VAL A 394 16.45 26.13 -25.51
CA VAL A 394 16.01 27.18 -26.42
C VAL A 394 14.50 27.45 -26.26
N CYS A 395 13.68 26.40 -26.19
CA CYS A 395 12.25 26.54 -25.99
C CYS A 395 11.88 27.04 -24.59
N ALA A 396 12.62 26.62 -23.55
CA ALA A 396 12.38 27.05 -22.17
C ALA A 396 12.72 28.53 -21.97
N ILE A 397 13.88 28.98 -22.47
CA ILE A 397 14.33 30.37 -22.38
C ILE A 397 13.42 31.29 -23.18
N LEU A 398 12.97 30.89 -24.37
CA LEU A 398 12.03 31.68 -25.17
C LEU A 398 10.71 31.92 -24.41
N PHE A 399 10.22 30.91 -23.69
CA PHE A 399 8.99 31.01 -22.91
C PHE A 399 9.13 31.93 -21.69
N LEU A 400 10.28 31.90 -21.02
CA LEU A 400 10.62 32.81 -19.91
C LEU A 400 10.73 34.26 -20.39
N ILE A 401 11.37 34.49 -21.54
CA ILE A 401 11.46 35.80 -22.18
C ILE A 401 10.06 36.33 -22.52
N ILE A 402 9.19 35.51 -23.11
CA ILE A 402 7.82 35.90 -23.43
C ILE A 402 7.03 36.24 -22.16
N LYS A 403 7.16 35.44 -21.09
CA LYS A 403 6.46 35.68 -19.82
C LYS A 403 6.91 37.00 -19.17
N SER A 404 8.21 37.28 -19.17
CA SER A 404 8.79 38.54 -18.70
C SER A 404 8.29 39.75 -19.52
N LEU A 405 8.20 39.62 -20.84
CA LEU A 405 7.64 40.66 -21.72
C LEU A 405 6.14 40.89 -21.48
N THR A 406 5.36 39.84 -21.18
CA THR A 406 3.93 39.99 -20.87
C THR A 406 3.67 40.61 -19.50
N THR A 407 4.55 40.41 -18.51
CA THR A 407 4.45 41.11 -17.21
C THR A 407 4.82 42.59 -17.30
N PHE A 408 5.65 42.98 -18.27
CA PHE A 408 6.00 44.38 -18.53
C PHE A 408 4.94 45.17 -19.34
N SER A 409 3.89 44.51 -19.83
CA SER A 409 2.87 45.13 -20.69
C SER A 409 1.56 45.46 -19.96
N VAL A 410 1.54 45.45 -18.62
CA VAL A 410 0.36 45.77 -17.79
C VAL A 410 0.67 46.88 -16.76
N ASP A 411 1.47 47.88 -17.15
CA ASP A 411 1.57 49.16 -16.45
C ASP A 411 1.17 50.31 -17.37
#